data_AF-A0AAD7FIQ0-F1
#
_entry.id   AF-A0AAD7FIQ0-F1
#
_cell.length_a   1.000
_cell.length_b   1.000
_cell.length_c   1.000
_cell.angle_alpha   90.00
_cell.angle_beta   90.00
_cell.angle_gamma   90.00
#
_symmetry.space_group_name_H-M   'P 1'
#
loop_
_entity.id
_entity.type
_entity.pdbx_description
1 polymer ?
#
loop_
_entity_poly.entity_id
_entity_poly.type
_entity_poly.pdbx_seq_one_letter_code
_entity_poly.pdbx_strand_id
1 'polypeptide(L)'
;PTIEEACKVLKALARILRPPRDSCAGYKNPKLNLLTRTRYEWLKSFLHIYSSDDRPIGNRDAKAARWMAALLEAAHAAQKGPWLARRLREWARAFIGDRAQLPTNKYGTWNCMLLEDEDVAAEIALHLQSIGKYVKAMDIVHFIDSQPDLKQKIKCKKGISLATAQRWMKRMGYRWTKNP
;
A
#
# COMPACT_ATOMS: atom_id res chain seq x y z
N PRO A 1 -13.56 4.53 -18.75
CA PRO A 1 -14.59 4.85 -17.73
C PRO A 1 -15.62 5.86 -18.21
N THR A 2 -16.89 5.57 -17.95
CA THR A 2 -18.03 6.46 -18.18
C THR A 2 -18.07 7.56 -17.11
N ILE A 3 -18.70 8.70 -17.39
CA ILE A 3 -18.82 9.80 -16.40
C ILE A 3 -19.57 9.30 -15.15
N GLU A 4 -20.61 8.48 -15.32
CA GLU A 4 -21.36 7.90 -14.21
C GLU A 4 -20.50 7.04 -13.28
N GLU A 5 -19.59 6.24 -13.84
CA GLU A 5 -18.64 5.43 -13.06
C GLU A 5 -17.69 6.33 -12.27
N ALA A 6 -17.17 7.38 -12.90
CA ALA A 6 -16.32 8.37 -12.25
C ALA A 6 -17.05 9.06 -11.09
N CYS A 7 -18.32 9.44 -11.27
CA CYS A 7 -19.16 10.01 -10.21
C CYS A 7 -19.41 9.03 -9.06
N LYS A 8 -19.66 7.74 -9.34
CA LYS A 8 -19.82 6.70 -8.30
C LYS A 8 -18.53 6.53 -7.50
N VAL A 9 -17.38 6.49 -8.18
CA VAL A 9 -16.07 6.39 -7.53
C VAL A 9 -15.76 7.63 -6.70
N LEU A 10 -16.07 8.83 -7.21
CA LEU A 10 -15.88 10.09 -6.49
C LEU A 10 -16.68 10.11 -5.18
N LYS A 11 -17.94 9.65 -5.20
CA LYS A 11 -18.76 9.52 -3.99
C LYS A 11 -18.16 8.50 -3.00
N ALA A 12 -17.66 7.38 -3.48
CA ALA A 12 -17.00 6.38 -2.63
C ALA A 12 -15.72 6.95 -1.96
N LEU A 13 -14.86 7.61 -2.73
CA LEU A 13 -13.64 8.26 -2.21
C LEU A 13 -13.95 9.35 -1.19
N ALA A 14 -15.02 10.13 -1.41
CA ALA A 14 -15.45 11.14 -0.45
C ALA A 14 -15.81 10.51 0.91
N ARG A 15 -16.50 9.36 0.91
CA ARG A 15 -16.83 8.62 2.14
C ARG A 15 -15.61 8.00 2.81
N ILE A 16 -14.62 7.54 2.04
CA ILE A 16 -13.36 6.98 2.58
C ILE A 16 -12.50 8.08 3.23
N LEU A 17 -12.37 9.23 2.56
CA LEU A 17 -11.58 10.36 3.07
C LEU A 17 -12.25 11.07 4.25
N ARG A 18 -13.59 11.12 4.26
CA ARG A 18 -14.39 11.81 5.26
C ARG A 18 -15.57 10.91 5.67
N PRO A 19 -15.31 9.85 6.45
CA PRO A 19 -16.36 8.95 6.92
C PRO A 19 -17.30 9.72 7.86
N PRO A 20 -18.62 9.65 7.66
CA PRO A 20 -19.57 10.33 8.54
C PRO A 20 -19.52 9.75 9.96
N ARG A 21 -19.89 10.58 10.95
CA ARG A 21 -20.11 10.13 12.33
C ARG A 21 -21.43 9.36 12.44
N ASP A 22 -21.53 8.49 13.45
CA ASP A 22 -22.77 7.72 13.72
C ASP A 22 -23.84 8.61 14.36
N SER A 23 -23.42 9.63 15.10
CA SER A 23 -24.27 10.62 15.74
C SER A 23 -23.60 12.01 15.67
N CYS A 24 -24.38 13.05 15.36
CA CYS A 24 -23.96 14.45 15.22
C CYS A 24 -23.21 14.81 13.92
N ALA A 25 -23.20 16.11 13.59
CA ALA A 25 -22.50 16.67 12.44
C ALA A 25 -20.98 16.47 12.54
N GLY A 26 -20.34 16.23 11.38
CA GLY A 26 -18.89 16.08 11.26
C GLY A 26 -18.43 14.70 10.78
N TYR A 27 -17.11 14.50 10.79
CA TYR A 27 -16.47 13.31 10.23
C TYR A 27 -15.62 12.57 11.28
N LYS A 28 -15.46 11.25 11.11
CA LYS A 28 -14.50 10.44 11.86
C LYS A 28 -13.11 10.56 11.24
N ASN A 29 -12.06 10.35 12.03
CA ASN A 29 -10.72 10.19 11.49
C ASN A 29 -10.65 8.86 10.73
N PRO A 30 -10.33 8.85 9.41
CA PRO A 30 -10.31 7.62 8.62
C PRO A 30 -9.12 6.70 8.93
N LYS A 31 -8.21 7.10 9.83
CA LYS A 31 -7.01 6.32 10.23
C LYS A 31 -6.14 5.89 9.04
N LEU A 32 -6.14 6.69 7.98
CA LEU A 32 -5.31 6.45 6.79
C LEU A 32 -3.90 7.00 7.02
N ASN A 33 -2.90 6.27 6.52
CA ASN A 33 -1.54 6.80 6.44
C ASN A 33 -1.54 8.10 5.60
N LEU A 34 -0.69 9.07 5.98
CA LEU A 34 -0.60 10.36 5.31
C LEU A 34 -0.45 10.24 3.79
N LEU A 35 0.45 9.36 3.32
CA LEU A 35 0.69 9.19 1.89
C LEU A 35 -0.53 8.60 1.18
N THR A 36 -1.19 7.60 1.79
CA THR A 36 -2.41 7.00 1.24
C THR A 36 -3.54 8.03 1.16
N ARG A 37 -3.69 8.86 2.19
CA ARG A 37 -4.66 9.95 2.21
C ARG A 37 -4.39 10.97 1.10
N THR A 38 -3.15 11.43 0.96
CA THR A 38 -2.76 12.37 -0.10
C THR A 38 -3.04 11.80 -1.49
N ARG A 39 -2.77 10.51 -1.72
CA ARG A 39 -3.10 9.85 -2.99
C ARG A 39 -4.61 9.85 -3.28
N TYR A 40 -5.45 9.59 -2.28
CA TYR A 40 -6.89 9.66 -2.44
C TYR A 40 -7.39 11.07 -2.70
N GLU A 41 -6.79 12.07 -2.06
CA GLU A 41 -7.12 13.47 -2.29
C GLU A 41 -6.81 13.86 -3.75
N TRP A 42 -5.63 13.49 -4.28
CA TRP A 42 -5.32 13.70 -5.70
C TRP A 42 -6.25 12.95 -6.64
N LEU A 43 -6.58 11.69 -6.33
CA LEU A 43 -7.52 10.90 -7.11
C LEU A 43 -8.92 11.51 -7.12
N LYS A 44 -9.38 12.04 -5.98
CA LYS A 44 -10.65 12.76 -5.85
C LYS A 44 -10.65 14.04 -6.69
N SER A 45 -9.59 14.84 -6.61
CA SER A 45 -9.47 16.08 -7.40
C SER A 45 -9.50 15.79 -8.90
N PHE A 46 -8.76 14.77 -9.35
CA PHE A 46 -8.79 14.31 -10.74
C PHE A 46 -10.20 13.91 -11.20
N LEU A 47 -10.89 13.08 -10.44
CA LEU A 47 -12.25 12.63 -10.81
C LEU A 47 -13.24 13.78 -10.79
N HIS A 48 -13.05 14.77 -9.93
CA HIS A 48 -13.88 15.97 -9.91
C HIS A 48 -13.70 16.76 -11.20
N ILE A 49 -12.45 17.10 -11.57
CA ILE A 49 -12.12 17.80 -12.83
C ILE A 49 -12.69 17.04 -14.04
N TYR A 50 -12.51 15.71 -14.07
CA TYR A 50 -13.05 14.91 -15.16
C TYR A 50 -14.58 14.93 -15.22
N SER A 51 -15.27 14.97 -14.08
CA SER A 51 -16.74 14.89 -14.01
C SER A 51 -17.42 16.25 -14.17
N SER A 52 -16.72 17.35 -13.86
CA SER A 52 -17.22 18.74 -13.99
C SER A 52 -17.04 19.33 -15.39
N ASP A 53 -16.39 18.62 -16.30
CA ASP A 53 -16.20 19.08 -17.67
C ASP A 53 -17.49 18.86 -18.48
N ASP A 54 -18.16 19.93 -18.91
CA ASP A 54 -19.43 19.83 -19.62
C ASP A 54 -19.27 19.68 -21.15
N ARG A 55 -18.02 19.58 -21.64
CA ARG A 55 -17.77 19.43 -23.09
C ARG A 55 -18.38 18.13 -23.61
N PRO A 56 -19.13 18.18 -24.73
CA PRO A 56 -19.79 17.01 -25.29
C PRO A 56 -18.76 15.95 -25.72
N ILE A 57 -18.96 14.72 -25.24
CA ILE A 57 -18.13 13.59 -25.61
C ILE A 57 -18.65 13.03 -26.93
N GLY A 58 -18.14 13.54 -28.05
CA GLY A 58 -18.55 13.11 -29.38
C GLY A 58 -18.11 11.69 -29.73
N ASN A 59 -16.81 11.39 -29.60
CA ASN A 59 -16.21 10.10 -29.96
C ASN A 59 -15.28 9.57 -28.84
N ARG A 60 -14.89 8.28 -28.92
CA ARG A 60 -13.95 7.60 -28.02
C ARG A 60 -12.62 8.34 -27.88
N ASP A 61 -12.13 8.95 -28.96
CA ASP A 61 -10.86 9.71 -28.93
C ASP A 61 -11.01 11.01 -28.14
N ALA A 62 -12.14 11.70 -28.29
CA ALA A 62 -12.47 12.88 -27.47
C ALA A 62 -12.60 12.50 -25.97
N LYS A 63 -13.19 11.34 -25.68
CA LYS A 63 -13.27 10.80 -24.31
C LYS A 63 -11.89 10.53 -23.71
N ALA A 64 -10.99 9.93 -24.50
CA ALA A 64 -9.62 9.64 -24.09
C ALA A 64 -8.80 10.92 -23.89
N ALA A 65 -8.94 11.89 -24.80
CA ALA A 65 -8.31 13.21 -24.71
C ALA A 65 -8.76 13.99 -23.46
N ARG A 66 -10.06 14.01 -23.17
CA ARG A 66 -10.61 14.63 -21.95
C ARG A 66 -10.07 13.98 -20.68
N TRP A 67 -10.02 12.65 -20.63
CA TRP A 67 -9.44 11.92 -19.51
C TRP A 67 -7.95 12.26 -19.33
N MET A 68 -7.20 12.37 -20.43
CA MET A 68 -5.79 12.80 -20.42
C MET A 68 -5.60 14.22 -19.93
N ALA A 69 -6.40 15.16 -20.40
CA ALA A 69 -6.36 16.56 -19.97
C ALA A 69 -6.61 16.69 -18.47
N ALA A 70 -7.69 16.07 -17.96
CA ALA A 70 -8.03 16.10 -16.54
C ALA A 70 -6.93 15.49 -15.64
N LEU A 71 -6.24 14.42 -16.11
CA LEU A 71 -5.11 13.84 -15.37
C LEU A 71 -3.92 14.80 -15.27
N LEU A 72 -3.59 15.49 -16.38
CA LEU A 72 -2.49 16.45 -16.42
C LEU A 72 -2.81 17.67 -15.57
N GLU A 73 -4.03 18.18 -15.65
CA GLU A 73 -4.50 19.31 -14.85
C GLU A 73 -4.46 18.98 -13.35
N ALA A 74 -4.95 17.81 -12.95
CA ALA A 74 -4.88 17.37 -11.55
C ALA A 74 -3.43 17.17 -11.07
N ALA A 75 -2.53 16.67 -11.93
CA ALA A 75 -1.12 16.56 -11.59
C ALA A 75 -0.44 17.92 -11.43
N HIS A 76 -0.77 18.87 -12.32
CA HIS A 76 -0.28 20.24 -12.26
C HIS A 76 -0.79 20.98 -11.01
N ALA A 77 -2.08 20.84 -10.68
CA ALA A 77 -2.66 21.37 -9.46
C ALA A 77 -2.00 20.80 -8.18
N ALA A 78 -1.51 19.56 -8.25
CA ALA A 78 -0.71 18.93 -7.20
C ALA A 78 0.78 19.33 -7.21
N GLN A 79 1.18 20.25 -8.09
CA GLN A 79 2.58 20.66 -8.33
C GLN A 79 3.50 19.47 -8.63
N LYS A 80 2.99 18.49 -9.39
CA LYS A 80 3.74 17.31 -9.84
C LYS A 80 3.78 17.25 -11.36
N GLY A 81 4.78 16.54 -11.87
CA GLY A 81 4.94 16.33 -13.31
C GLY A 81 4.10 15.16 -13.87
N PRO A 82 4.35 14.80 -15.15
CA PRO A 82 3.64 13.74 -15.88
C PRO A 82 3.62 12.37 -15.18
N TRP A 83 4.61 12.11 -14.32
CA TRP A 83 4.65 10.91 -13.49
C TRP A 83 3.38 10.73 -12.64
N LEU A 84 2.88 11.81 -12.02
CA LEU A 84 1.67 11.72 -11.19
C LEU A 84 0.45 11.46 -12.06
N ALA A 85 0.33 12.09 -13.23
CA ALA A 85 -0.76 11.83 -14.17
C ALA A 85 -0.81 10.34 -14.57
N ARG A 86 0.36 9.71 -14.79
CA ARG A 86 0.46 8.27 -15.09
C ARG A 86 0.01 7.41 -13.91
N ARG A 87 0.41 7.76 -12.68
CA ARG A 87 -0.04 7.07 -11.46
C ARG A 87 -1.51 7.24 -11.17
N LEU A 88 -2.07 8.44 -11.35
CA LEU A 88 -3.49 8.70 -11.22
C LEU A 88 -4.31 7.86 -12.19
N ARG A 89 -3.83 7.70 -13.43
CA ARG A 89 -4.48 6.81 -14.42
C ARG A 89 -4.52 5.36 -13.94
N GLU A 90 -3.39 4.84 -13.45
CA GLU A 90 -3.30 3.47 -12.94
C GLU A 90 -4.22 3.27 -11.73
N TRP A 91 -4.18 4.18 -10.75
CA TRP A 91 -5.02 4.11 -9.55
C TRP A 91 -6.50 4.25 -9.86
N ALA A 92 -6.88 5.16 -10.76
CA ALA A 92 -8.26 5.32 -11.18
C ALA A 92 -8.79 4.04 -11.85
N ARG A 93 -8.01 3.44 -12.76
CA ARG A 93 -8.41 2.18 -13.41
C ARG A 93 -8.52 1.03 -12.42
N ALA A 94 -7.54 0.88 -11.53
CA ALA A 94 -7.57 -0.15 -10.49
C ALA A 94 -8.82 0.01 -9.60
N PHE A 95 -9.12 1.23 -9.16
CA PHE A 95 -10.25 1.51 -8.27
C PHE A 95 -11.62 1.38 -8.95
N ILE A 96 -11.68 1.66 -10.26
CA ILE A 96 -12.89 1.42 -11.07
C ILE A 96 -13.13 -0.08 -11.23
N GLY A 97 -12.08 -0.87 -11.45
CA GLY A 97 -12.18 -2.33 -11.57
C GLY A 97 -12.48 -3.03 -10.23
N ASP A 98 -11.81 -2.62 -9.16
CA ASP A 98 -12.02 -3.13 -7.81
C ASP A 98 -11.92 -1.99 -6.78
N ARG A 99 -13.03 -1.72 -6.10
CA ARG A 99 -13.12 -0.65 -5.08
C ARG A 99 -12.33 -0.97 -3.81
N ALA A 100 -11.94 -2.23 -3.60
CA ALA A 100 -11.05 -2.65 -2.53
C ALA A 100 -9.57 -2.49 -2.90
N GLN A 101 -9.23 -2.30 -4.19
CA GLN A 101 -7.86 -2.07 -4.63
C GLN A 101 -7.43 -0.63 -4.40
N LEU A 102 -6.88 -0.41 -3.22
CA LEU A 102 -6.35 0.87 -2.78
C LEU A 102 -4.90 1.04 -3.27
N PRO A 103 -4.48 2.25 -3.70
CA PRO A 103 -3.06 2.58 -3.90
C PRO A 103 -2.28 2.52 -2.58
N THR A 104 -1.95 1.30 -2.15
CA THR A 104 -1.22 1.03 -0.93
C THR A 104 0.20 1.54 -1.04
N ASN A 105 0.70 2.09 0.05
CA ASN A 105 2.08 2.52 0.13
C ASN A 105 2.96 1.29 0.39
N LYS A 106 3.68 0.81 -0.63
CA LYS A 106 4.67 -0.27 -0.46
C LYS A 106 5.97 0.21 0.22
N TYR A 107 6.17 1.53 0.36
CA TYR A 107 7.38 2.09 0.98
C TYR A 107 7.47 1.68 2.45
N GLY A 108 8.61 1.10 2.84
CA GLY A 108 8.86 0.62 4.20
C GLY A 108 8.32 -0.79 4.52
N THR A 109 7.52 -1.40 3.63
CA THR A 109 6.92 -2.72 3.88
C THR A 109 7.75 -3.88 3.31
N TRP A 110 8.62 -3.57 2.34
CA TRP A 110 9.34 -4.56 1.53
C TRP A 110 10.26 -5.49 2.33
N ASN A 111 10.82 -5.04 3.45
CA ASN A 111 11.82 -5.82 4.19
C ASN A 111 11.22 -6.81 5.21
N CYS A 112 9.93 -6.67 5.59
CA CYS A 112 9.32 -7.55 6.59
C CYS A 112 8.54 -8.71 5.94
N MET A 113 7.89 -8.46 4.79
CA MET A 113 7.00 -9.45 4.15
C MET A 113 7.71 -10.73 3.69
N LEU A 114 8.97 -10.67 3.26
CA LEU A 114 9.68 -11.87 2.76
C LEU A 114 10.11 -12.85 3.86
N LEU A 115 10.26 -12.38 5.10
CA LEU A 115 10.47 -13.29 6.23
C LEU A 115 9.16 -13.92 6.72
N GLU A 116 8.02 -13.32 6.35
CA GLU A 116 6.67 -13.82 6.68
C GLU A 116 6.12 -14.77 5.61
N ASP A 117 6.88 -15.00 4.53
CA ASP A 117 6.56 -16.04 3.56
C ASP A 117 6.51 -17.40 4.27
N GLU A 118 5.49 -18.21 3.99
CA GLU A 118 5.16 -19.42 4.75
C GLU A 118 6.33 -20.41 4.75
N ASP A 119 6.99 -20.59 3.61
CA ASP A 119 8.14 -21.49 3.46
C ASP A 119 9.35 -20.99 4.26
N VAL A 120 9.64 -19.69 4.17
CA VAL A 120 10.77 -19.06 4.88
C VAL A 120 10.52 -19.06 6.39
N ALA A 121 9.30 -18.77 6.80
CA ALA A 121 8.91 -18.75 8.20
C ALA A 121 8.99 -20.16 8.81
N ALA A 122 8.58 -21.19 8.07
CA ALA A 122 8.69 -22.59 8.48
C ALA A 122 10.15 -23.03 8.63
N GLU A 123 11.03 -22.68 7.68
CA GLU A 123 12.47 -22.99 7.76
C GLU A 123 13.13 -22.33 8.98
N ILE A 124 12.84 -21.05 9.23
CA ILE A 124 13.36 -20.33 10.40
C ILE A 124 12.80 -20.95 11.69
N ALA A 125 11.51 -21.27 11.74
CA ALA A 125 10.88 -21.89 12.91
C ALA A 125 11.49 -23.27 13.23
N LEU A 126 11.74 -24.09 12.20
CA LEU A 126 12.39 -25.39 12.34
C LEU A 126 13.81 -25.26 12.88
N HIS A 127 14.57 -24.28 12.39
CA HIS A 127 15.89 -23.99 12.95
C HIS A 127 15.81 -23.58 14.43
N LEU A 128 14.90 -22.68 14.78
CA LEU A 128 14.70 -22.26 16.16
C LEU A 128 14.26 -23.42 17.08
N GLN A 129 13.45 -24.35 16.57
CA GLN A 129 13.08 -25.57 17.30
C GLN A 129 14.30 -26.47 17.58
N SER A 130 15.25 -26.57 16.65
CA SER A 130 16.49 -27.34 16.84
C SER A 130 17.43 -26.77 17.90
N ILE A 131 17.37 -25.45 18.16
CA ILE A 131 18.17 -24.79 19.22
C ILE A 131 17.58 -25.07 20.61
N GLY A 132 16.25 -25.15 20.72
CA GLY A 132 15.54 -25.48 21.95
C GLY A 132 15.02 -24.26 22.72
N LYS A 133 15.03 -24.34 24.05
CA LYS A 133 14.31 -23.38 24.94
C LYS A 133 14.85 -21.95 24.89
N TYR A 134 16.14 -21.76 24.64
CA TYR A 134 16.82 -20.47 24.77
C TYR A 134 17.24 -19.87 23.42
N VAL A 135 16.29 -19.77 22.49
CA VAL A 135 16.47 -19.07 21.22
C VAL A 135 16.72 -17.58 21.43
N LYS A 136 17.46 -16.92 20.55
CA LYS A 136 17.75 -15.48 20.53
C LYS A 136 17.50 -14.93 19.13
N ALA A 137 17.18 -13.64 19.02
CA ALA A 137 17.02 -13.00 17.71
C ALA A 137 18.29 -13.06 16.84
N MET A 138 19.47 -13.15 17.47
CA MET A 138 20.74 -13.30 16.78
C MET A 138 20.88 -14.66 16.07
N ASP A 139 20.21 -15.70 16.57
CA ASP A 139 20.25 -17.03 15.96
C ASP A 139 19.61 -17.02 14.58
N ILE A 140 18.53 -16.24 14.39
CA ILE A 140 17.91 -16.02 13.09
C ILE A 140 18.87 -15.30 12.14
N VAL A 141 19.57 -14.27 12.64
CA VAL A 141 20.54 -13.52 11.83
C VAL A 141 21.66 -14.46 11.36
N HIS A 142 22.24 -15.24 12.26
CA HIS A 142 23.30 -16.19 11.94
C HIS A 142 22.83 -17.32 11.00
N PHE A 143 21.61 -17.81 11.18
CA PHE A 143 21.03 -18.84 10.32
C PHE A 143 20.82 -18.36 8.88
N ILE A 144 20.21 -17.18 8.72
CA ILE A 144 20.05 -16.59 7.40
C ILE A 144 21.42 -16.23 6.83
N ASP A 145 22.37 -15.84 7.67
CA ASP A 145 23.71 -15.53 7.20
C ASP A 145 24.49 -16.74 6.67
N SER A 146 24.31 -17.90 7.28
CA SER A 146 24.95 -19.16 6.90
C SER A 146 24.26 -19.87 5.72
N GLN A 147 23.00 -19.54 5.42
CA GLN A 147 22.25 -20.17 4.32
C GLN A 147 22.11 -19.26 3.08
N PRO A 148 22.91 -19.50 2.02
CA PRO A 148 22.86 -18.68 0.80
C PRO A 148 21.53 -18.82 0.06
N ASP A 149 20.89 -19.99 0.11
CA ASP A 149 19.61 -20.25 -0.57
C ASP A 149 18.47 -19.45 0.06
N LEU A 150 18.41 -19.39 1.40
CA LEU A 150 17.47 -18.53 2.13
C LEU A 150 17.71 -17.04 1.83
N LYS A 151 18.97 -16.59 1.75
CA LYS A 151 19.29 -15.22 1.33
C LYS A 151 18.79 -14.90 -0.06
N GLN A 152 18.90 -15.84 -1.00
CA GLN A 152 18.37 -15.69 -2.35
C GLN A 152 16.85 -15.64 -2.35
N LYS A 153 16.17 -16.52 -1.61
CA LYS A 153 14.71 -16.51 -1.44
C LYS A 153 14.21 -15.17 -0.88
N ILE A 154 14.87 -14.65 0.15
CA ILE A 154 14.53 -13.39 0.83
C ILE A 154 14.97 -12.16 0.02
N LYS A 155 15.74 -12.34 -1.07
CA LYS A 155 16.29 -11.26 -1.93
C LYS A 155 17.11 -10.23 -1.15
N CYS A 156 17.74 -10.64 -0.04
CA CYS A 156 18.56 -9.78 0.81
C CYS A 156 20.05 -9.98 0.52
N LYS A 157 20.73 -8.95 0.00
CA LYS A 157 22.17 -8.99 -0.33
C LYS A 157 23.11 -9.01 0.88
N LYS A 158 22.73 -8.37 1.99
CA LYS A 158 23.59 -8.14 3.17
C LYS A 158 23.17 -8.94 4.41
N GLY A 159 22.20 -9.83 4.29
CA GLY A 159 21.55 -10.45 5.46
C GLY A 159 20.48 -9.53 6.08
N ILE A 160 19.90 -9.99 7.20
CA ILE A 160 18.90 -9.24 7.95
C ILE A 160 19.54 -8.57 9.18
N SER A 161 19.00 -7.43 9.61
CA SER A 161 19.46 -6.80 10.84
C SER A 161 18.83 -7.46 12.08
N LEU A 162 19.49 -7.33 13.23
CA LEU A 162 18.96 -7.77 14.52
C LEU A 162 17.56 -7.19 14.80
N ALA A 163 17.34 -5.92 14.46
CA ALA A 163 16.04 -5.26 14.63
C ALA A 163 14.94 -5.91 13.78
N THR A 164 15.26 -6.37 12.56
CA THR A 164 14.31 -7.10 11.71
C THR A 164 13.98 -8.46 12.30
N ALA A 165 15.00 -9.21 12.76
CA ALA A 165 14.81 -10.49 13.44
C ALA A 165 13.91 -10.34 14.69
N GLN A 166 14.15 -9.31 15.52
CA GLN A 166 13.32 -9.04 16.70
C GLN A 166 11.86 -8.74 16.35
N ARG A 167 11.61 -7.94 15.31
CA ARG A 167 10.24 -7.64 14.84
C ARG A 167 9.54 -8.89 14.33
N TRP A 168 10.25 -9.73 13.57
CA TRP A 168 9.73 -10.98 13.06
C TRP A 168 9.36 -11.94 14.20
N MET A 169 10.23 -12.13 15.19
CA MET A 169 9.95 -12.97 16.36
C MET A 169 8.70 -12.50 17.11
N LYS A 170 8.57 -11.18 17.32
CA LYS A 170 7.37 -10.60 17.93
C LYS A 170 6.10 -10.88 17.12
N ARG A 171 6.20 -10.88 15.79
CA ARG A 171 5.08 -11.12 14.87
C ARG A 171 4.66 -12.58 14.85
N MET A 172 5.62 -13.50 14.90
CA MET A 172 5.39 -14.95 15.00
C MET A 172 4.99 -15.40 16.42
N GLY A 173 4.85 -14.47 17.37
CA GLY A 173 4.34 -14.75 18.71
C GLY A 173 5.37 -15.21 19.74
N TYR A 174 6.67 -15.16 19.43
CA TYR A 174 7.73 -15.45 20.41
C TYR A 174 7.72 -14.41 21.53
N ARG A 175 7.78 -14.88 22.78
CA ARG A 175 7.78 -14.05 23.99
C ARG A 175 9.09 -14.23 24.76
N TRP A 176 9.69 -13.11 25.15
CA TRP A 176 10.87 -13.08 26.01
C TRP A 176 10.42 -12.94 27.46
N THR A 177 10.70 -13.96 28.27
CA THR A 177 10.60 -13.86 29.72
C THR A 177 12.01 -13.91 30.28
N LYS A 178 12.40 -12.92 31.09
CA LYS A 178 13.42 -13.19 32.10
C LYS A 178 12.81 -14.30 32.98
N ASN A 179 13.54 -15.39 33.21
CA ASN A 179 13.07 -16.40 34.14
C ASN A 179 12.65 -15.72 35.46
N PRO A 180 11.57 -16.18 36.12
CA PRO A 180 11.19 -15.69 37.45
C PRO A 180 12.31 -15.90 38.46
#